data_AF-A0A4U0RKS5-F1
#
_entry.id   AF-A0A4U0RKS5-F1
#
_cell.length_a   1.000
_cell.length_b   1.000
_cell.length_c   1.000
_cell.angle_alpha   90.00
_cell.angle_beta   90.00
_cell.angle_gamma   90.00
#
_symmetry.space_group_name_H-M   'P 1'
#
loop_
_entity.id
_entity.type
_entity.pdbx_description
1 polymer ?
#
loop_
_entity_poly.entity_id
_entity_poly.type
_entity_poly.pdbx_seq_one_letter_code
_entity_poly.pdbx_strand_id
1 'polypeptide(L)'
;MIREEDDLRDLATVVVPIAGALRSTDDPWEPYRLHDVSGRVVPSVSVYLNDLQAAGRAAATQRSYGMDLLRWFRFLLCTSQVGASTSAVARGHDVVPMPASSAYA
;
A
#
# COMPACT_ATOMS: atom_id res chain seq x y z
N MET A 1 -6.34 -26.84 17.45
CA MET A 1 -5.58 -27.36 16.30
C MET A 1 -5.36 -26.17 15.37
N ILE A 2 -4.21 -25.50 15.49
CA ILE A 2 -3.81 -24.44 14.55
C ILE A 2 -3.33 -25.17 13.29
N ARG A 3 -3.84 -24.79 12.12
CA ARG A 3 -3.39 -25.37 10.85
C ARG A 3 -1.97 -24.88 10.60
N GLU A 4 -1.00 -25.71 10.93
CA GLU A 4 0.44 -25.40 10.82
C GLU A 4 0.96 -25.78 9.42
N GLU A 5 1.64 -24.82 8.80
CA GLU A 5 2.79 -24.96 7.89
C GLU A 5 2.67 -25.00 6.35
N ASP A 6 1.50 -24.90 5.70
CA ASP A 6 1.46 -24.92 4.20
C ASP A 6 0.96 -23.64 3.50
N ASP A 7 1.07 -22.47 4.15
CA ASP A 7 0.66 -21.18 3.56
C ASP A 7 1.60 -20.00 3.92
N LEU A 8 2.86 -20.29 4.28
CA LEU A 8 3.86 -19.23 4.47
C LEU A 8 4.25 -18.64 3.11
N ARG A 9 3.85 -17.39 2.85
CA ARG A 9 4.21 -16.67 1.63
C ARG A 9 5.74 -16.56 1.52
N ASP A 10 6.29 -17.04 0.41
CA ASP A 10 7.70 -16.88 0.10
C ASP A 10 8.07 -15.39 -0.06
N LEU A 11 8.68 -14.82 0.98
CA LEU A 11 9.07 -13.42 1.03
C LEU A 11 10.22 -13.09 0.05
N ALA A 12 11.02 -14.08 -0.37
CA ALA A 12 12.10 -13.86 -1.33
C ALA A 12 11.57 -13.49 -2.73
N THR A 13 10.32 -13.85 -3.03
CA THR A 13 9.65 -13.51 -4.30
C THR A 13 8.91 -12.16 -4.25
N VAL A 14 8.85 -11.49 -3.10
CA VAL A 14 8.10 -10.24 -2.94
C VAL A 14 8.80 -9.10 -3.68
N VAL A 15 8.18 -8.62 -4.75
CA VAL A 15 8.60 -7.40 -5.44
C VAL A 15 8.15 -6.18 -4.65
N VAL A 16 9.11 -5.38 -4.19
CA VAL A 16 8.85 -4.13 -3.47
C VAL A 16 8.84 -2.96 -4.45
N PRO A 17 7.70 -2.27 -4.67
CA PRO A 17 7.63 -1.17 -5.62
C PRO A 17 8.44 0.03 -5.10
N ILE A 18 9.00 0.80 -6.04
CA ILE A 18 9.62 2.10 -5.75
C ILE A 18 8.50 3.14 -5.60
N ALA A 19 7.65 2.96 -4.58
CA ALA A 19 6.52 3.83 -4.30
C ALA A 19 6.89 4.86 -3.23
N GLY A 20 6.40 6.09 -3.38
CA GLY A 20 6.69 7.18 -2.46
C GLY A 20 8.14 7.66 -2.47
N ALA A 21 8.40 8.76 -1.78
CA ALA A 21 9.71 9.39 -1.73
C ALA A 21 9.91 10.20 -0.45
N LEU A 22 11.12 10.16 0.10
CA LEU A 22 11.57 11.12 1.10
C LEU A 22 12.19 12.31 0.35
N ARG A 23 11.69 13.51 0.60
CA ARG A 23 12.16 14.76 -0.04
C ARG A 23 12.76 15.67 1.02
N SER A 24 13.92 16.25 0.72
CA SER A 24 14.43 17.38 1.49
C SER A 24 13.56 18.62 1.24
N THR A 25 13.48 19.50 2.23
CA THR A 25 12.83 20.80 2.11
C THR A 25 13.84 21.91 2.36
N ASP A 26 13.47 23.15 2.03
CA ASP A 26 14.22 24.35 2.38
C ASP A 26 13.83 24.91 3.76
N ASP A 27 12.93 24.22 4.50
CA ASP A 27 12.49 24.61 5.83
C ASP A 27 13.41 23.99 6.90
N PRO A 28 14.15 24.81 7.68
CA PRO A 28 15.01 24.29 8.75
C PRO A 28 14.24 23.53 9.85
N TRP A 29 12.94 23.79 10.01
CA TRP A 29 12.08 23.14 11.00
C TRP A 29 11.40 21.88 10.50
N GLU A 30 11.35 21.69 9.18
CA GLU A 30 10.85 20.46 8.58
C GLU A 30 11.81 19.96 7.48
N PRO A 31 13.06 19.59 7.81
CA PRO A 31 14.09 19.32 6.81
C PRO A 31 13.74 18.22 5.81
N TYR A 32 12.85 17.29 6.19
CA TYR A 32 12.41 16.19 5.33
C TYR A 32 10.90 15.93 5.42
N ARG A 33 10.30 15.60 4.28
CA ARG A 33 8.92 15.12 4.16
C ARG A 33 8.87 13.77 3.46
N LEU A 34 8.12 12.82 4.01
CA LEU A 34 7.85 11.55 3.36
C LEU A 34 6.52 11.62 2.60
N HIS A 35 6.57 11.33 1.30
CA HIS A 35 5.42 11.30 0.41
C HIS A 35 5.02 9.87 0.07
N ASP A 36 3.71 9.61 0.03
CA ASP A 36 3.10 8.35 -0.39
C ASP A 36 3.13 8.16 -1.92
N VAL A 37 2.49 7.10 -2.39
CA VAL A 37 2.42 6.74 -3.82
C VAL A 37 1.70 7.80 -4.66
N SER A 38 0.79 8.56 -4.04
CA SER A 38 0.03 9.66 -4.66
C SER A 38 0.78 10.99 -4.56
N GLY A 39 1.99 11.01 -3.98
CA GLY A 39 2.76 12.22 -3.73
C GLY A 39 2.25 13.05 -2.54
N ARG A 40 1.33 12.54 -1.73
CA ARG A 40 0.83 13.22 -0.52
C ARG A 40 1.73 12.95 0.67
N VAL A 41 1.91 13.93 1.54
CA VAL A 41 2.69 13.75 2.77
C VAL A 41 2.01 12.72 3.66
N VAL A 42 2.78 11.80 4.23
CA VAL A 42 2.29 10.81 5.21
C VAL A 42 2.25 11.46 6.59
N PRO A 43 1.06 11.74 7.17
CA PRO A 43 0.96 12.58 8.36
C PRO A 43 1.65 12.01 9.60
N SER A 44 1.55 10.69 9.81
CA SER A 44 2.18 10.01 10.95
C SER A 44 3.71 10.12 10.92
N VAL A 45 4.31 10.08 9.72
CA VAL A 45 5.76 10.28 9.56
C VAL A 45 6.13 11.73 9.81
N SER A 46 5.33 12.69 9.34
CA SER A 46 5.58 14.12 9.59
C SER A 46 5.59 14.42 11.09
N VAL A 47 4.62 13.91 11.86
CA VAL A 47 4.60 14.05 13.33
C VAL A 47 5.88 13.51 13.95
N TYR A 48 6.27 12.27 13.61
CA TYR A 48 7.48 11.65 14.15
C TYR A 48 8.76 12.43 13.81
N LEU A 49 8.91 12.89 12.57
CA LEU A 49 10.08 13.69 12.16
C LEU A 49 10.10 15.05 12.86
N ASN A 50 8.94 15.67 13.07
CA ASN A 50 8.83 16.91 13.86
C ASN A 50 9.20 16.68 15.33
N ASP A 51 8.86 15.53 15.92
CA ASP A 51 9.30 15.18 17.28
C ASP A 51 10.83 15.03 17.35
N LEU A 52 11.45 14.43 16.32
CA LEU A 52 12.91 14.38 16.22
C LEU A 52 13.52 15.78 16.10
N GLN A 53 12.90 16.68 15.34
CA GLN A 53 13.34 18.08 15.25
C GLN A 53 13.20 18.80 16.59
N ALA A 54 12.05 18.67 17.25
CA ALA A 54 11.78 19.29 18.56
C ALA A 54 12.74 18.78 19.65
N ALA A 55 13.17 17.51 19.54
CA ALA A 55 14.20 16.92 20.39
C ALA A 55 15.64 17.35 20.01
N GLY A 56 15.82 18.28 19.06
CA GLY A 56 17.11 18.81 18.63
C GLY A 56 17.97 17.80 17.87
N ARG A 57 17.37 16.79 17.23
CA ARG A 57 18.13 15.81 16.44
C ARG A 57 18.57 16.43 15.12
N ALA A 58 19.79 16.08 14.69
CA ALA A 58 20.33 16.55 13.43
C ALA A 58 19.46 16.14 12.24
N ALA A 59 19.41 16.97 11.20
CA ALA A 59 18.69 16.67 9.96
C ALA A 59 19.17 15.34 9.32
N ALA A 60 20.46 14.99 9.46
CA ALA A 60 20.98 13.70 9.00
C ALA A 60 20.32 12.51 9.72
N THR A 61 20.00 12.64 11.01
CA THR A 61 19.26 11.62 11.77
C THR A 61 17.84 11.47 11.24
N GLN A 62 17.13 12.59 11.03
CA GLN A 62 15.79 12.55 10.43
C GLN A 62 15.80 11.90 9.05
N ARG A 63 16.82 12.21 8.22
CA ARG A 63 16.98 11.60 6.91
C ARG A 63 17.07 10.08 7.00
N SER A 64 17.93 9.57 7.88
CA SER A 64 18.12 8.12 8.05
C SER A 64 16.83 7.43 8.50
N TYR A 65 16.16 7.98 9.53
CA TYR A 65 14.88 7.43 10.00
C TYR A 65 13.77 7.53 8.94
N GLY A 66 13.70 8.64 8.20
CA GLY A 66 12.75 8.81 7.10
C GLY A 66 12.96 7.80 5.98
N MET A 67 14.23 7.48 5.66
CA MET A 67 14.56 6.45 4.67
C MET A 67 14.18 5.04 5.14
N ASP A 68 14.42 4.72 6.42
CA ASP A 68 14.02 3.44 7.01
C ASP A 68 12.49 3.28 7.01
N LEU A 69 11.76 4.33 7.42
CA LEU A 69 10.30 4.35 7.35
C LEU A 69 9.79 4.19 5.92
N LEU A 70 10.38 4.88 4.93
CA LEU A 70 10.03 4.71 3.52
C LEU A 70 10.20 3.27 3.05
N ARG A 71 11.30 2.62 3.44
CA ARG A 71 11.53 1.20 3.13
C ARG A 71 10.44 0.32 3.76
N TRP A 72 10.08 0.58 5.01
CA TRP A 72 9.02 -0.15 5.70
C TRP A 72 7.65 0.05 5.07
N PHE A 73 7.25 1.28 4.71
CA PHE A 73 6.00 1.53 4.01
C PHE A 73 5.91 0.78 2.67
N ARG A 74 6.99 0.78 1.89
CA ARG A 74 7.04 0.03 0.63
C ARG A 74 6.85 -1.47 0.85
N PHE A 75 7.47 -2.02 1.89
CA PHE A 75 7.30 -3.42 2.23
C PHE A 75 5.86 -3.74 2.66
N LEU A 76 5.25 -2.89 3.49
CA LEU A 76 3.86 -3.05 3.93
C LEU A 76 2.86 -3.00 2.77
N LEU A 77 3.09 -2.19 1.73
CA LEU A 77 2.24 -2.18 0.54
C LEU A 77 2.18 -3.55 -0.17
N CYS A 78 3.25 -4.33 -0.10
CA CYS A 78 3.31 -5.66 -0.72
C CYS A 78 2.67 -6.75 0.12
N THR A 79 2.69 -6.61 1.44
CA THR A 79 2.22 -7.63 2.39
C THR A 79 0.79 -7.38 2.88
N SER A 80 0.30 -6.14 2.83
CA SER A 80 -1.07 -5.76 3.22
C SER A 80 -2.16 -6.12 2.20
N GLN A 81 -1.82 -6.81 1.11
CA GLN A 81 -2.77 -7.47 0.21
C GLN A 81 -3.39 -8.70 0.92
N VAL A 82 -4.10 -8.49 2.02
CA VAL A 82 -4.91 -9.49 2.71
C VAL A 82 -6.37 -9.22 2.33
N GLY A 83 -6.94 -10.08 1.47
CA GLY A 83 -8.39 -10.29 1.40
C GLY A 83 -9.24 -9.34 0.57
N ALA A 84 -8.84 -8.98 -0.66
CA ALA A 84 -9.85 -8.69 -1.68
C ALA A 84 -10.21 -10.00 -2.39
N SER A 85 -10.97 -10.86 -1.71
CA SER A 85 -11.72 -11.90 -2.42
C SER A 85 -12.69 -11.18 -3.35
N THR A 86 -12.30 -10.98 -4.60
CA THR A 86 -13.25 -10.66 -5.65
C THR A 86 -14.04 -11.93 -5.88
N SER A 87 -15.08 -12.13 -5.08
CA SER A 87 -16.16 -13.06 -5.39
C SER A 87 -16.91 -12.49 -6.58
N ALA A 88 -16.34 -12.62 -7.78
CA ALA A 88 -17.11 -12.50 -9.00
C ALA A 88 -17.97 -13.77 -9.12
N VAL A 89 -19.05 -13.83 -8.32
CA VAL A 89 -20.17 -14.73 -8.64
C VAL A 89 -20.86 -14.13 -9.86
N ALA A 90 -20.43 -14.56 -11.03
CA ALA A 90 -21.25 -14.54 -12.22
C ALA A 90 -21.70 -15.99 -12.49
N ARG A 91 -22.68 -16.47 -11.69
CA ARG A 91 -23.58 -17.52 -12.17
C ARG A 91 -24.63 -16.85 -13.05
N GLY A 92 -24.28 -16.61 -14.31
CA GLY A 92 -25.24 -16.35 -15.36
C GLY A 92 -25.86 -17.68 -15.77
N HIS A 93 -27.10 -17.88 -15.35
CA HIS A 93 -28.01 -18.95 -15.76
C HIS A 93 -27.97 -19.21 -17.27
N ASP A 94 -27.93 -20.49 -17.64
CA ASP A 94 -28.06 -20.98 -19.02
C ASP A 94 -29.17 -20.23 -19.77
N VAL A 95 -28.79 -19.54 -20.85
CA VAL A 95 -29.75 -19.07 -21.86
C VAL A 95 -29.84 -20.19 -22.89
N VAL A 96 -30.83 -21.08 -22.71
CA VAL A 96 -31.27 -21.99 -23.77
C VAL A 96 -32.02 -21.16 -24.82
N PRO A 97 -31.64 -21.18 -26.11
CA PRO A 97 -32.39 -20.48 -27.15
C PRO A 97 -33.44 -21.39 -27.82
N MET A 98 -34.55 -20.77 -28.26
CA MET A 98 -35.54 -21.12 -29.32
C MET A 98 -36.98 -21.34 -28.86
N PRO A 99 -38.00 -21.19 -29.75
CA PRO A 99 -38.05 -20.41 -31.00
C PRO A 99 -39.25 -19.45 -31.09
N ALA A 100 -39.21 -18.60 -32.12
CA ALA A 100 -40.30 -17.73 -32.53
C ALA A 100 -41.57 -18.53 -32.87
N SER A 101 -42.72 -18.09 -32.35
CA SER A 101 -44.02 -18.49 -32.88
C SER A 101 -44.88 -17.26 -33.14
N SER A 102 -45.13 -17.07 -34.43
CA SER A 102 -46.06 -16.12 -35.03
C SER A 102 -47.49 -16.47 -34.63
N ALA A 103 -48.25 -15.48 -34.18
CA ALA A 103 -49.71 -15.49 -34.29
C ALA A 103 -50.24 -14.05 -34.30
N TYR A 104 -50.26 -13.49 -35.51
CA TYR A 104 -51.28 -12.53 -35.91
C TYR A 104 -52.40 -13.36 -36.54
N ALA A 105 -53.57 -13.42 -35.88
CA ALA A 105 -54.90 -13.65 -36.46
C ALA A 105 -55.94 -13.51 -35.33
#